data_AF-A0A7L4QEI5-F1
#
_entry.id   AF-A0A7L4QEI5-F1
#
_cell.length_a   1.000
_cell.length_b   1.000
_cell.length_c   1.000
_cell.angle_alpha   90.00
_cell.angle_beta   90.00
_cell.angle_gamma   90.00
#
_symmetry.space_group_name_H-M   'P 1'
#
loop_
_entity.id
_entity.type
_entity.pdbx_description
1 polymer ?
#
loop_
_entity_poly.entity_id
_entity_poly.type
_entity_poly.pdbx_seq_one_letter_code
_entity_poly.pdbx_strand_id
1 'polypeptide(L)'
;MAKPFLIERAPVVSGLLFILGLALTLVGIAGTFSPDLIDLGGADLVVLIAGILCLLIGLIWIVTFQSRVRKFYNLLSENKKAVFIKNLDEVEYVAWRLPVRYEEELNEKKRKLGIK
;
A
#
# COMPACT_ATOMS: atom_id res chain seq x y z
N MET A 1 -1.13 1.52 22.00
CA MET A 1 0.34 1.33 21.78
C MET A 1 0.71 2.07 20.51
N ALA A 2 1.89 2.71 20.46
CA ALA A 2 2.34 3.40 19.25
C ALA A 2 2.54 2.36 18.12
N LYS A 3 1.86 2.54 16.98
CA LYS A 3 2.05 1.66 15.83
C LYS A 3 3.44 1.89 15.23
N PRO A 4 4.13 0.85 14.74
CA PRO A 4 5.41 1.01 14.09
C PRO A 4 5.26 1.88 12.84
N PHE A 5 6.18 2.84 12.68
CA PHE A 5 6.18 3.89 11.65
C PHE A 5 6.01 3.35 10.22
N LEU A 6 6.51 2.14 9.95
CA LEU A 6 6.37 1.41 8.69
C LEU A 6 4.91 1.12 8.29
N ILE A 7 4.01 0.91 9.26
CA ILE A 7 2.59 0.60 9.00
C ILE A 7 1.81 1.89 8.75
N GLU A 8 2.12 2.96 9.48
CA GLU A 8 1.43 4.24 9.39
C GLU A 8 1.76 4.97 8.07
N ARG A 9 3.02 4.91 7.64
CA ARG A 9 3.47 5.44 6.35
C ARG A 9 3.56 4.41 5.25
N ALA A 10 3.09 3.17 5.46
CA ALA A 10 3.06 2.13 4.43
C ALA A 10 2.58 2.63 3.06
N PRO A 11 1.46 3.38 2.94
CA PRO A 11 1.01 3.89 1.63
C PRO A 11 1.92 4.98 1.06
N VAL A 12 2.57 5.78 1.91
CA VAL A 12 3.51 6.83 1.48
C VAL A 12 4.82 6.21 1.01
N VAL A 13 5.33 5.20 1.71
CA VAL A 13 6.57 4.49 1.36
C VAL A 13 6.37 3.67 0.10
N SER A 14 5.26 2.94 -0.05
CA SER A 14 4.97 2.20 -1.29
C SER A 14 4.74 3.13 -2.47
N GLY A 15 4.05 4.26 -2.26
CA GLY A 15 3.87 5.29 -3.28
C GLY A 15 5.19 5.92 -3.72
N LEU A 16 6.06 6.29 -2.78
CA LEU A 16 7.41 6.79 -3.08
C LEU A 16 8.24 5.77 -3.85
N LEU A 17 8.23 4.50 -3.42
CA LEU A 17 8.97 3.43 -4.10
C LEU A 17 8.48 3.23 -5.54
N PHE A 18 7.17 3.32 -5.75
CA PHE A 18 6.57 3.23 -7.07
C PHE A 18 6.96 4.40 -7.98
N ILE A 19 6.89 5.63 -7.47
CA ILE A 19 7.29 6.85 -8.21
C ILE A 19 8.78 6.78 -8.57
N LEU A 20 9.62 6.37 -7.62
CA LEU A 20 11.07 6.26 -7.82
C LEU A 20 11.40 5.14 -8.83
N GLY A 21 10.72 3.99 -8.74
CA GLY A 21 10.81 2.92 -9.74
C GLY A 21 10.37 3.38 -11.14
N LEU A 22 9.29 4.16 -11.22
CA LEU A 22 8.78 4.72 -12.48
C LEU A 22 9.78 5.73 -13.08
N ALA A 23 10.36 6.61 -12.27
CA ALA A 23 11.39 7.54 -12.70
C ALA A 23 12.64 6.80 -13.23
N LEU A 24 13.11 5.78 -12.51
CA LEU A 24 14.22 4.93 -12.96
C LEU A 24 13.92 4.22 -14.28
N THR A 25 12.71 3.69 -14.46
CA THR A 25 12.33 3.08 -15.76
C THR A 25 12.33 4.10 -16.89
N LEU A 26 11.84 5.33 -16.66
CA LEU A 26 11.84 6.37 -17.69
C LEU A 26 13.25 6.79 -18.07
N VAL A 27 14.15 6.93 -17.10
CA VAL A 27 15.57 7.22 -17.34
C VAL A 27 16.24 6.09 -18.13
N GLY A 28 15.99 4.82 -17.77
CA GLY A 28 16.52 3.67 -18.51
C GLY A 28 15.98 3.59 -19.95
N ILE A 29 14.69 3.89 -20.17
CA ILE A 29 14.09 3.93 -21.50
C ILE A 29 14.72 5.06 -22.33
N ALA A 30 14.87 6.24 -21.74
CA ALA A 30 15.45 7.41 -22.40
C ALA A 30 16.91 7.16 -22.80
N GLY A 31 17.73 6.56 -21.93
CA GLY A 31 19.11 6.17 -22.28
C GLY A 31 19.17 5.11 -23.39
N THR A 32 18.22 4.16 -23.41
CA THR A 32 18.17 3.11 -24.44
C THR A 32 17.73 3.64 -25.81
N PHE A 33 16.74 4.54 -25.88
CA PHE A 33 16.18 5.05 -27.14
C PHE A 33 16.80 6.37 -27.62
N SER A 34 17.44 7.13 -26.74
CA SER A 34 18.04 8.42 -27.05
C SER A 34 19.39 8.56 -26.34
N PRO A 35 20.41 7.82 -26.82
CA PRO A 35 21.75 7.85 -26.22
C PRO A 35 22.39 9.24 -26.25
N ASP A 36 21.97 10.13 -27.16
CA ASP A 36 22.45 11.52 -27.24
C ASP A 36 21.97 12.41 -26.06
N LEU A 37 20.93 12.00 -25.31
CA LEU A 37 20.40 12.75 -24.18
C LEU A 37 20.97 12.28 -22.83
N ILE A 38 21.14 10.97 -22.68
CA ILE A 38 21.61 10.33 -21.45
C ILE A 38 22.47 9.14 -21.86
N ASP A 39 23.80 9.30 -21.85
CA ASP A 39 24.73 8.21 -22.07
C ASP A 39 25.18 7.65 -20.72
N LEU A 40 24.65 6.49 -20.31
CA LEU A 40 25.09 5.78 -19.11
C LEU A 40 26.26 4.83 -19.39
N GLY A 41 26.95 4.97 -20.51
CA GLY A 41 28.15 4.21 -20.83
C GLY A 41 27.89 2.71 -20.97
N GLY A 42 26.71 2.31 -21.44
CA GLY A 42 26.31 0.92 -21.63
C GLY A 42 25.63 0.27 -20.42
N ALA A 43 25.44 1.00 -19.31
CA ALA A 43 24.66 0.53 -18.16
C ALA A 43 23.14 0.70 -18.34
N ASP A 44 22.68 1.25 -19.47
CA ASP A 44 21.30 1.63 -19.78
C ASP A 44 20.31 0.46 -19.60
N LEU A 45 20.69 -0.73 -20.08
CA LEU A 45 19.90 -1.95 -19.94
C LEU A 45 19.79 -2.42 -18.48
N VAL A 46 20.86 -2.29 -17.70
CA VAL A 46 20.86 -2.69 -16.29
C VAL A 46 19.96 -1.75 -15.48
N VAL A 47 20.04 -0.45 -15.74
CA VAL A 47 19.17 0.56 -15.11
C VAL A 47 17.71 0.34 -15.48
N LEU A 48 17.43 0.01 -16.75
CA LEU A 48 16.08 -0.33 -17.21
C LEU A 48 15.52 -1.55 -16.47
N ILE A 49 16.28 -2.65 -16.39
CA ILE A 49 15.86 -3.88 -15.70
C ILE A 49 15.63 -3.61 -14.21
N ALA A 50 16.54 -2.88 -13.56
CA ALA A 50 16.42 -2.52 -12.15
C ALA A 50 15.18 -1.64 -11.89
N GLY A 51 14.90 -0.69 -12.78
CA GLY A 51 13.70 0.12 -12.74
C GLY A 51 12.43 -0.72 -12.80
N ILE A 52 12.35 -1.64 -13.77
CA ILE A 52 11.17 -2.51 -13.97
C ILE A 52 10.93 -3.38 -12.73
N LEU A 53 11.98 -3.96 -12.15
CA LEU A 53 11.89 -4.75 -10.92
C LEU A 53 11.36 -3.93 -9.74
N CYS A 54 11.89 -2.72 -9.52
CA CYS A 54 11.38 -1.82 -8.49
C CYS A 54 9.90 -1.45 -8.70
N LEU A 55 9.53 -1.19 -9.96
CA LEU A 55 8.16 -0.83 -10.33
C LEU A 55 7.19 -1.99 -10.03
N LEU A 56 7.57 -3.23 -10.39
CA LEU A 56 6.79 -4.43 -10.07
C LEU A 56 6.62 -4.63 -8.57
N ILE A 57 7.69 -4.49 -7.78
CA ILE A 57 7.62 -4.62 -6.32
C ILE A 57 6.72 -3.55 -5.72
N GLY A 58 6.86 -2.29 -6.15
CA GLY A 58 6.00 -1.19 -5.73
C GLY A 58 4.52 -1.46 -6.07
N LEU A 59 4.25 -1.95 -7.28
CA LEU A 59 2.89 -2.29 -7.72
C LEU A 59 2.28 -3.39 -6.85
N ILE A 60 3.02 -4.48 -6.59
CA ILE A 60 2.56 -5.59 -5.73
C ILE A 60 2.21 -5.07 -4.32
N TRP A 61 3.02 -4.17 -3.77
CA TRP A 61 2.78 -3.58 -2.46
C TRP A 61 1.52 -2.71 -2.44
N ILE A 62 1.31 -1.89 -3.47
CA ILE A 62 0.10 -1.06 -3.63
C ILE A 62 -1.15 -1.95 -3.72
N VAL A 63 -1.12 -2.99 -4.56
CA VAL A 63 -2.24 -3.92 -4.74
C VAL A 63 -2.55 -4.67 -3.44
N THR A 64 -1.51 -5.13 -2.74
CA THR A 64 -1.67 -5.81 -1.45
C THR A 64 -2.28 -4.90 -0.39
N PHE A 65 -1.85 -3.63 -0.34
CA PHE A 65 -2.44 -2.64 0.55
C PHE A 65 -3.92 -2.39 0.22
N GLN A 66 -4.24 -2.20 -1.05
CA GLN A 66 -5.62 -1.93 -1.49
C GLN A 66 -6.55 -3.13 -1.25
N SER A 67 -6.05 -4.35 -1.41
CA SER A 67 -6.80 -5.57 -1.05
C SER A 67 -7.12 -5.62 0.45
N ARG A 68 -6.16 -5.27 1.32
CA ARG A 68 -6.40 -5.19 2.78
C ARG A 68 -7.42 -4.12 3.15
N VAL A 69 -7.36 -2.95 2.52
CA VAL A 69 -8.35 -1.87 2.69
C VAL A 69 -9.74 -2.31 2.24
N ARG A 70 -9.86 -3.00 1.09
CA ARG A 70 -11.14 -3.53 0.62
C ARG A 70 -11.69 -4.57 1.58
N LYS A 71 -10.85 -5.46 2.11
CA LYS A 71 -11.26 -6.45 3.12
C LYS A 71 -11.76 -5.75 4.40
N PHE A 72 -11.08 -4.69 4.85
CA PHE A 72 -11.53 -3.88 5.98
C PHE A 72 -12.92 -3.27 5.72
N TYR A 73 -13.14 -2.60 4.59
CA TYR A 73 -14.45 -2.01 4.27
C TYR A 73 -15.56 -3.05 4.10
N ASN A 74 -15.26 -4.22 3.53
CA ASN A 74 -16.24 -5.29 3.41
C ASN A 74 -16.70 -5.75 4.80
N LEU A 75 -15.76 -6.01 5.72
CA LEU A 75 -16.06 -6.38 7.10
C LEU A 75 -16.77 -5.25 7.87
N LEU A 76 -16.36 -4.01 7.62
CA LEU A 76 -16.97 -2.82 8.21
C LEU A 76 -18.36 -2.55 7.62
N SER A 77 -18.71 -3.00 6.41
CA SER A 77 -20.03 -2.75 5.79
C SER A 77 -21.16 -3.59 6.39
N GLU A 78 -20.82 -4.63 7.15
CA GLU A 78 -21.79 -5.50 7.80
C GLU A 78 -22.63 -4.71 8.83
N ASN A 79 -23.95 -4.67 8.64
CA ASN A 79 -24.87 -3.90 9.48
C ASN A 79 -25.56 -4.75 10.56
N LYS A 80 -25.45 -6.08 10.49
CA LYS A 80 -26.03 -6.99 11.48
C LYS A 80 -25.13 -7.09 12.70
N LYS A 81 -25.58 -6.58 13.85
CA LYS A 81 -24.83 -6.55 15.12
C LYS A 81 -24.27 -7.94 15.51
N ALA A 82 -25.05 -9.01 15.34
CA ALA A 82 -24.60 -10.37 15.66
C ALA A 82 -23.46 -10.89 14.76
N VAL A 83 -23.50 -10.54 13.47
CA VAL A 83 -22.44 -10.92 12.50
C VAL A 83 -21.20 -10.07 12.73
N PHE A 84 -21.37 -8.80 13.07
CA PHE A 84 -20.28 -7.90 13.42
C PHE A 84 -19.53 -8.36 14.69
N ILE A 85 -20.24 -8.81 15.72
CA ILE A 85 -19.62 -9.36 16.94
C ILE A 85 -18.82 -10.64 16.61
N LYS A 86 -19.37 -11.52 15.77
CA LYS A 86 -18.67 -12.75 15.36
C LYS A 86 -17.37 -12.47 14.60
N ASN A 87 -17.37 -11.44 13.77
CA ASN A 87 -16.22 -11.07 12.94
C ASN A 87 -15.33 -10.00 13.61
N LEU A 88 -15.66 -9.55 14.83
CA LEU A 88 -15.03 -8.40 15.48
C LEU A 88 -13.51 -8.58 15.63
N ASP A 89 -13.09 -9.75 16.08
CA ASP A 89 -11.67 -10.11 16.21
C ASP A 89 -10.94 -10.04 14.88
N GLU A 90 -11.60 -10.45 13.78
CA GLU A 90 -11.01 -10.37 12.45
C GLU A 90 -10.94 -8.92 11.95
N VAL A 91 -11.95 -8.10 12.24
CA VAL A 91 -11.93 -6.67 11.88
C VAL A 91 -10.87 -5.92 12.67
N GLU A 92 -10.71 -6.22 13.97
CA GLU A 92 -9.65 -5.66 14.82
C GLU A 92 -8.26 -6.07 14.34
N TYR A 93 -8.08 -7.34 13.98
CA TYR A 93 -6.82 -7.83 13.43
C TYR A 93 -6.45 -7.12 12.12
N VAL A 94 -7.44 -6.92 11.24
CA VAL A 94 -7.24 -6.17 10.00
C VAL A 94 -6.96 -4.69 10.31
N ALA A 95 -7.72 -4.05 11.19
CA ALA A 95 -7.53 -2.65 11.58
C ALA A 95 -6.14 -2.39 12.20
N TRP A 96 -5.62 -3.32 13.00
CA TRP A 96 -4.28 -3.21 13.55
C TRP A 96 -3.23 -3.15 12.44
N ARG A 97 -3.38 -3.99 11.40
CA ARG A 97 -2.48 -4.00 10.23
C ARG A 97 -2.63 -2.80 9.29
N LEU A 98 -3.62 -1.94 9.50
CA LEU A 98 -3.85 -0.73 8.72
C LEU A 98 -3.40 0.54 9.48
N PRO A 99 -3.24 1.68 8.78
CA PRO A 99 -2.98 2.97 9.41
C PRO A 99 -3.99 3.34 10.50
N VAL A 100 -3.60 4.18 11.47
CA VAL A 100 -4.40 4.56 12.64
C VAL A 100 -5.81 5.06 12.29
N ARG A 101 -5.97 5.75 11.15
CA ARG A 101 -7.27 6.21 10.64
C ARG A 101 -8.34 5.09 10.56
N TYR A 102 -7.95 3.87 10.23
CA TYR A 102 -8.89 2.74 10.14
C TYR A 102 -9.30 2.19 11.50
N GLU A 103 -8.48 2.35 12.54
CA GLU A 103 -8.88 2.05 13.93
C GLU A 103 -9.88 3.09 14.45
N GLU A 104 -9.73 4.35 14.08
CA GLU A 104 -10.69 5.41 14.41
C GLU A 104 -12.05 5.11 13.77
N GLU A 105 -12.07 4.75 12.47
CA GLU A 105 -13.30 4.34 11.76
C GLU A 105 -13.96 3.10 12.40
N LEU A 106 -13.16 2.13 12.85
CA LEU A 106 -13.65 0.96 13.58
C LEU A 106 -14.29 1.36 14.92
N ASN A 107 -13.61 2.21 15.70
CA ASN A 107 -14.09 2.66 17.00
C ASN A 107 -15.37 3.49 16.88
N GLU A 108 -15.50 4.33 15.85
CA GLU A 108 -16.76 5.02 15.56
C GLU A 108 -17.90 4.05 15.28
N LYS A 109 -17.64 2.97 14.53
CA LYS A 109 -18.67 1.96 14.24
C LYS A 109 -19.02 1.12 15.47
N LYS A 110 -18.05 0.75 16.31
CA LYS A 110 -18.30 0.12 17.63
C LYS A 110 -19.19 0.98 18.51
N ARG A 111 -18.89 2.29 18.59
CA ARG A 111 -19.69 3.27 19.34
C ARG A 111 -21.13 3.36 18.80
N LYS A 112 -21.32 3.38 17.47
CA LYS A 112 -22.65 3.35 16.83
C LYS A 112 -23.45 2.08 17.13
N LEU A 113 -22.78 0.94 17.28
CA LEU A 113 -23.42 -0.35 17.59
C LEU A 113 -23.61 -0.59 19.11
N GLY A 114 -23.11 0.32 19.96
CA GLY A 114 -23.17 0.20 21.42
C GLY A 114 -22.33 -0.97 21.96
N ILE A 115 -21.21 -1.26 21.29
CA ILE A 115 -20.24 -2.27 21.71
C ILE A 115 -19.09 -1.52 22.40
N LYS A 116 -18.76 -1.90 23.64
CA LYS A 116 -17.66 -1.31 24.41
C LYS A 116 -16.31 -1.75 23.83
#